data_AF-A0A517SJI1-F1
#
_entry.id   AF-A0A517SJI1-F1
#
_cell.length_a   1.000
_cell.length_b   1.000
_cell.length_c   1.000
_cell.angle_alpha   90.00
_cell.angle_beta   90.00
_cell.angle_gamma   90.00
#
_symmetry.space_group_name_H-M   'P 1'
#
loop_
_entity.id
_entity.type
_entity.pdbx_description
1 polymer ?
#
loop_
_entity_poly.entity_id
_entity_poly.type
_entity_poly.pdbx_seq_one_letter_code
_entity_poly.pdbx_strand_id
1 'polypeptide(L)'
;MCELMRNLATKLVAMGMASFLLASGCSGAADEAPAVLVPATGVVKLKGQPLSGVSVSFIPDYDTKGTGGFAATDSEGKFAVKHQSGKDGIEPGRYRIVLSRMMKSDGSPIPSGESAMDHGGVETIPLKYTSPTTTPLQPNCTDKSEPMILELQGK
;
A
#
# COMPACT_ATOMS: atom_id res chain seq x y z
N MET A 1 54.51 45.77 -11.48
CA MET A 1 53.12 45.70 -10.96
C MET A 1 53.07 44.89 -9.66
N CYS A 2 54.02 45.14 -8.75
CA CYS A 2 53.76 45.01 -7.32
C CYS A 2 52.95 46.25 -6.89
N GLU A 3 52.30 46.18 -5.73
CA GLU A 3 52.01 47.34 -4.85
C GLU A 3 50.73 48.19 -5.01
N LEU A 4 49.75 47.91 -5.88
CA LEU A 4 48.53 48.76 -5.93
C LEU A 4 47.19 48.18 -5.47
N MET A 5 47.11 46.90 -5.08
CA MET A 5 45.86 46.37 -4.48
C MET A 5 46.04 45.80 -3.07
N ARG A 6 47.22 45.98 -2.45
CA ARG A 6 47.48 45.64 -1.04
C ARG A 6 46.71 46.50 -0.02
N ASN A 7 45.97 47.53 -0.44
CA ASN A 7 45.37 48.52 0.47
C ASN A 7 43.84 48.61 0.49
N LEU A 8 43.10 47.65 -0.07
CA LEU A 8 41.65 47.55 0.15
C LEU A 8 41.26 46.30 0.94
N ALA A 9 42.19 45.77 1.74
CA ALA A 9 41.93 44.75 2.75
C ALA A 9 41.55 45.35 4.13
N THR A 10 41.34 46.66 4.23
CA THR A 10 41.23 47.32 5.52
C THR A 10 39.93 48.11 5.60
N LYS A 11 39.05 47.70 6.50
CA LYS A 11 37.78 48.34 6.91
C LYS A 11 36.66 48.07 5.90
N LEU A 12 35.69 47.19 6.17
CA LEU A 12 34.81 47.21 7.33
C LEU A 12 34.24 45.80 7.56
N VAL A 13 34.70 45.20 8.66
CA VAL A 13 33.93 44.25 9.44
C VAL A 13 32.66 44.97 9.90
N ALA A 14 31.50 44.58 9.38
CA ALA A 14 30.20 44.98 9.95
C ALA A 14 29.10 43.97 9.56
N MET A 15 28.90 43.00 10.43
CA MET A 15 27.60 42.59 10.97
C MET A 15 26.45 42.33 9.98
N GLY A 16 26.07 41.06 9.77
CA GLY A 16 24.78 40.74 9.14
C GLY A 16 24.54 39.28 8.76
N MET A 17 24.29 38.43 9.77
CA MET A 17 23.24 37.39 9.80
C MET A 17 22.68 36.85 8.46
N ALA A 18 22.97 35.59 8.12
CA ALA A 18 21.98 34.61 7.63
C ALA A 18 22.66 33.26 7.33
N SER A 19 22.59 32.35 8.29
CA SER A 19 22.91 30.93 8.12
C SER A 19 21.97 30.32 7.09
N PHE A 20 22.48 29.98 5.91
CA PHE A 20 21.74 29.23 4.89
C PHE A 20 21.92 27.72 5.16
N LEU A 21 21.14 27.21 6.12
CA LEU A 21 20.93 25.77 6.32
C LEU A 21 20.06 25.26 5.16
N LEU A 22 20.70 24.84 4.07
CA LEU A 22 20.03 24.06 3.04
C LEU A 22 19.82 22.64 3.59
N ALA A 23 18.62 22.43 4.12
CA ALA A 23 18.05 21.11 4.33
C ALA A 23 17.97 20.39 2.97
N SER A 24 18.93 19.51 2.69
CA SER A 24 18.78 18.50 1.65
C SER A 24 17.72 17.52 2.16
N GLY A 25 16.49 17.71 1.68
CA GLY A 25 15.34 16.89 1.97
C GLY A 25 15.63 15.43 1.68
N CYS A 26 15.24 14.58 2.61
CA CYS A 26 15.02 13.16 2.40
C CYS A 26 13.87 13.03 1.40
N SER A 27 14.18 12.99 0.10
CA SER A 27 13.22 12.59 -0.91
C SER A 27 13.07 11.08 -0.81
N GLY A 28 12.00 10.63 -0.14
CA GLY A 28 11.52 9.26 -0.30
C GLY A 28 11.29 9.02 -1.78
N ALA A 29 12.17 8.24 -2.40
CA ALA A 29 12.01 7.81 -3.78
C ALA A 29 10.70 7.02 -3.84
N ALA A 30 9.66 7.64 -4.39
CA ALA A 30 8.55 6.88 -4.92
C ALA A 30 9.14 6.07 -6.07
N ASP A 31 9.35 4.77 -5.85
CA ASP A 31 9.70 3.85 -6.92
C ASP A 31 8.75 4.12 -8.10
N GLU A 32 9.32 4.52 -9.24
CA GLU A 32 8.54 4.83 -10.42
C GLU A 32 7.68 3.61 -10.75
N ALA A 33 6.36 3.82 -10.80
CA ALA A 33 5.44 2.74 -11.09
C ALA A 33 5.84 2.06 -12.42
N PRO A 34 5.73 0.73 -12.52
CA PRO A 34 5.94 0.01 -13.76
C PRO A 34 5.15 0.63 -14.92
N ALA A 35 5.71 0.54 -16.13
CA ALA A 35 5.10 1.13 -17.32
C ALA A 35 3.73 0.52 -17.67
N VAL A 36 3.45 -0.70 -17.22
CA VAL A 36 2.20 -1.43 -17.49
C VAL A 36 1.59 -1.93 -16.19
N LEU A 37 0.38 -1.45 -15.89
CA LEU A 37 -0.47 -1.96 -14.84
C LEU A 37 -1.82 -2.37 -15.46
N VAL A 38 -2.40 -3.44 -14.94
CA VAL A 38 -3.69 -4.00 -15.35
C VAL A 38 -4.69 -3.92 -14.21
N PRO A 39 -6.00 -3.80 -14.50
CA PRO A 39 -7.01 -3.72 -13.46
C PRO A 39 -7.05 -5.02 -12.65
N ALA A 40 -7.08 -4.87 -11.33
CA ALA A 40 -7.42 -5.93 -10.40
C ALA A 40 -8.51 -5.41 -9.46
N THR A 41 -9.73 -5.85 -9.69
CA THR A 41 -10.92 -5.42 -8.96
C THR A 41 -11.76 -6.63 -8.59
N GLY A 42 -12.69 -6.46 -7.66
CA GLY A 42 -13.60 -7.54 -7.31
C GLY A 42 -14.47 -7.22 -6.11
N VAL A 43 -15.09 -8.27 -5.57
CA VAL A 43 -15.95 -8.24 -4.39
C VAL A 43 -15.54 -9.38 -3.46
N VAL A 44 -15.39 -9.09 -2.16
CA VAL A 44 -15.22 -10.11 -1.13
C VAL A 44 -16.56 -10.43 -0.50
N LYS A 45 -16.89 -11.72 -0.42
CA LYS A 45 -18.09 -12.23 0.23
C LYS A 45 -17.74 -13.33 1.22
N LEU A 46 -18.52 -13.46 2.28
CA LEU A 46 -18.46 -14.58 3.20
C LEU A 46 -19.88 -15.10 3.42
N LYS A 47 -20.11 -16.37 3.07
CA LYS A 47 -21.44 -16.99 3.14
C LYS A 47 -22.49 -16.20 2.36
N GLY A 48 -22.12 -15.71 1.17
CA GLY A 48 -22.95 -14.92 0.27
C GLY A 48 -23.12 -13.44 0.65
N GLN A 49 -22.64 -13.00 1.81
CA GLN A 49 -22.74 -11.61 2.23
C GLN A 49 -21.49 -10.80 1.88
N PRO A 50 -21.61 -9.59 1.30
CA PRO A 50 -20.46 -8.73 1.05
C PRO A 50 -19.77 -8.33 2.37
N LEU A 51 -18.43 -8.35 2.37
CA LEU A 51 -17.64 -7.97 3.53
C LEU A 51 -16.92 -6.65 3.32
N SER A 52 -17.25 -5.66 4.16
CA SER A 52 -16.60 -4.36 4.20
C SER A 52 -15.37 -4.31 5.10
N GLY A 53 -14.41 -3.44 4.79
CA GLY A 53 -13.20 -3.24 5.60
C GLY A 53 -12.25 -4.42 5.60
N VAL A 54 -12.29 -5.27 4.58
CA VAL A 54 -11.33 -6.35 4.36
C VAL A 54 -10.09 -5.75 3.72
N SER A 55 -8.94 -5.92 4.35
CA SER A 55 -7.65 -5.68 3.71
C SER A 55 -7.38 -6.81 2.71
N VAL A 56 -7.10 -6.44 1.47
CA VAL A 56 -6.84 -7.35 0.35
C VAL A 56 -5.42 -7.09 -0.13
N SER A 57 -4.54 -8.09 0.02
CA SER A 57 -3.14 -8.00 -0.41
C SER A 57 -2.88 -8.97 -1.56
N PHE A 58 -2.35 -8.46 -2.65
CA PHE A 58 -1.91 -9.23 -3.82
C PHE A 58 -0.41 -9.46 -3.72
N ILE A 59 -0.02 -10.71 -3.49
CA ILE A 59 1.38 -11.11 -3.38
C ILE A 59 1.78 -11.80 -4.68
N PRO A 60 2.76 -11.29 -5.44
CA PRO A 60 3.17 -11.89 -6.69
C PRO A 60 3.73 -13.30 -6.45
N ASP A 61 3.39 -14.23 -7.34
CA ASP A 61 4.05 -15.53 -7.35
C ASP A 61 5.46 -15.41 -7.94
N TYR A 62 6.29 -16.46 -7.80
CA TYR A 62 7.71 -16.41 -8.15
C TYR A 62 8.00 -16.04 -9.62
N ASP A 63 7.06 -16.31 -10.53
CA ASP A 63 7.16 -16.00 -11.96
C ASP A 63 6.66 -14.61 -12.32
N THR A 64 5.99 -13.93 -11.40
CA THR A 64 5.36 -12.64 -11.62
C THR A 64 6.31 -11.53 -11.22
N LYS A 65 6.75 -10.76 -12.21
CA LYS A 65 7.60 -9.59 -11.99
C LYS A 65 6.73 -8.45 -11.45
N GLY A 66 6.91 -8.11 -10.18
CA GLY A 66 6.22 -6.97 -9.61
C GLY A 66 6.35 -6.88 -8.10
N THR A 67 5.79 -5.82 -7.55
CA THR A 67 5.77 -5.58 -6.09
C THR A 67 4.41 -5.94 -5.46
N GLY A 68 3.43 -6.26 -6.30
CA GLY A 68 2.07 -6.54 -5.85
C GLY A 68 1.28 -5.28 -5.56
N GLY A 69 0.22 -5.43 -4.77
CA GLY A 69 -0.68 -4.32 -4.49
C GLY A 69 -1.61 -4.60 -3.33
N PHE A 70 -2.33 -3.56 -2.93
CA PHE A 70 -3.24 -3.60 -1.79
C PHE A 70 -4.57 -2.92 -2.13
N ALA A 71 -5.62 -3.34 -1.44
CA ALA A 71 -6.91 -2.69 -1.44
C ALA A 71 -7.59 -2.86 -0.07
N ALA A 72 -8.60 -2.04 0.18
CA ALA A 72 -9.56 -2.27 1.25
C ALA A 72 -10.96 -2.36 0.63
N THR A 73 -11.81 -3.25 1.13
CA THR A 73 -13.17 -3.35 0.63
C THR A 73 -14.08 -2.24 1.18
N ASP A 74 -14.95 -1.71 0.32
CA ASP A 74 -15.97 -0.73 0.69
C ASP A 74 -17.19 -1.36 1.39
N SER A 75 -18.25 -0.57 1.64
CA SER A 75 -19.48 -1.06 2.27
C SER A 75 -20.24 -2.12 1.46
N GLU A 76 -20.00 -2.20 0.15
CA GLU A 76 -20.57 -3.22 -0.74
C GLU A 76 -19.61 -4.42 -0.92
N GLY A 77 -18.49 -4.43 -0.20
CA GLY A 77 -17.46 -5.47 -0.29
C GLY A 77 -16.60 -5.36 -1.53
N LYS A 78 -16.71 -4.30 -2.32
CA LYS A 78 -15.93 -4.09 -3.56
C LYS A 78 -14.54 -3.60 -3.23
N PHE A 79 -13.55 -4.02 -4.01
CA PHE A 79 -12.18 -3.54 -3.92
C PHE A 79 -11.63 -3.20 -5.31
N ALA A 80 -10.70 -2.24 -5.33
CA ALA A 80 -9.86 -1.92 -6.47
C ALA A 80 -8.41 -1.82 -5.99
N VAL A 81 -7.53 -2.63 -6.58
CA VAL A 81 -6.14 -2.74 -6.13
C VAL A 81 -5.34 -1.54 -6.58
N LYS A 82 -4.54 -1.01 -5.65
CA LYS A 82 -3.50 -0.04 -5.92
C LYS A 82 -2.13 -0.70 -5.85
N HIS A 83 -1.30 -0.38 -6.83
CA HIS A 83 0.12 -0.71 -6.83
C HIS A 83 0.82 0.02 -5.68
N GLN A 84 2.00 -0.46 -5.26
CA GLN A 84 2.77 0.15 -4.18
C GLN A 84 3.14 1.63 -4.44
N SER A 85 3.26 2.02 -5.71
CA SER A 85 3.47 3.41 -6.12
C SER A 85 2.23 4.30 -5.98
N GLY A 86 1.08 3.77 -5.54
CA GLY A 86 -0.21 4.45 -5.42
C GLY A 86 -1.05 4.54 -6.70
N LYS A 87 -0.53 4.05 -7.84
CA LYS A 87 -1.29 3.98 -9.11
C LYS A 87 -2.31 2.84 -9.07
N ASP A 88 -3.38 2.99 -9.82
CA ASP A 88 -4.40 1.94 -9.94
C ASP A 88 -3.89 0.76 -10.76
N GLY A 89 -4.29 -0.45 -10.34
CA GLY A 89 -3.87 -1.70 -10.96
C GLY A 89 -2.58 -2.28 -10.38
N ILE A 90 -2.15 -3.38 -10.97
CA ILE A 90 -0.94 -4.13 -10.60
C ILE A 90 -0.26 -4.66 -11.87
N GLU A 91 0.97 -5.13 -11.78
CA GLU A 91 1.63 -5.75 -12.91
C GLU A 91 0.85 -6.99 -13.41
N PRO A 92 0.88 -7.32 -14.73
CA PRO A 92 0.28 -8.55 -15.21
C PRO A 92 0.98 -9.78 -14.63
N GLY A 93 0.21 -10.78 -14.23
CA GLY A 93 0.76 -12.06 -13.77
C GLY A 93 -0.10 -12.81 -12.76
N ARG A 94 0.50 -13.83 -12.14
CA ARG A 94 -0.12 -14.68 -11.13
C ARG A 94 0.15 -14.16 -9.73
N TYR A 95 -0.91 -14.07 -8.95
CA TYR A 95 -0.86 -13.56 -7.58
C TYR A 95 -1.47 -14.55 -6.63
N ARG A 96 -1.10 -14.44 -5.35
CA ARG A 96 -1.84 -15.01 -4.23
C ARG A 96 -2.55 -13.88 -3.50
N ILE A 97 -3.84 -14.04 -3.24
CA ILE A 97 -4.60 -13.07 -2.46
C ILE A 97 -4.59 -13.47 -0.98
N VAL A 98 -4.13 -12.56 -0.14
CA VAL A 98 -4.22 -12.65 1.31
C VAL A 98 -5.22 -11.63 1.81
N LEU A 99 -6.09 -12.08 2.71
CA LEU A 99 -7.19 -11.30 3.26
C LEU A 99 -7.04 -11.19 4.77
N SER A 100 -7.38 -10.02 5.32
CA SER A 100 -7.44 -9.81 6.76
C SER A 100 -8.57 -8.84 7.11
N ARG A 101 -9.27 -9.09 8.21
CA ARG A 101 -10.33 -8.22 8.73
C ARG A 101 -10.42 -8.37 10.25
N MET A 102 -9.83 -7.41 10.95
CA MET A 102 -9.89 -7.31 12.40
C MET A 102 -11.19 -6.62 12.84
N MET A 103 -11.93 -7.26 13.74
CA MET A 103 -13.14 -6.72 14.36
C MET A 103 -13.08 -6.95 15.87
N LYS A 104 -13.88 -6.24 16.66
CA LYS A 104 -14.02 -6.57 18.08
C LYS A 104 -14.64 -7.96 18.23
N SER A 105 -14.48 -8.57 19.40
CA SER A 105 -15.04 -9.90 19.70
C SER A 105 -16.57 -9.96 19.61
N ASP A 106 -17.26 -8.82 19.77
CA ASP A 106 -18.71 -8.68 19.59
C ASP A 106 -19.15 -8.47 18.12
N GLY A 107 -18.20 -8.44 17.19
CA GLY A 107 -18.45 -8.23 15.76
C GLY A 107 -18.61 -6.78 15.33
N SER A 108 -18.41 -5.81 16.23
CA SER A 108 -18.37 -4.39 15.88
C SER A 108 -17.01 -3.98 15.27
N PRO A 109 -16.95 -2.94 14.42
CA PRO A 109 -15.70 -2.50 13.81
C PRO A 109 -14.75 -1.89 14.86
N ILE A 110 -13.44 -2.03 14.60
CA ILE A 110 -12.40 -1.31 15.35
C ILE A 110 -12.48 0.18 14.96
N PRO A 111 -12.49 1.12 15.93
CA PRO A 111 -12.47 2.55 15.62
C PRO A 111 -11.25 2.92 14.77
N SER A 112 -11.44 3.86 13.84
CA SER A 112 -10.36 4.31 12.96
C SER A 112 -9.24 4.97 13.77
N GLY A 113 -8.00 4.60 13.47
CA GLY A 113 -6.81 5.14 14.14
C GLY A 113 -6.46 4.45 15.47
N GLU A 114 -7.26 3.47 15.90
CA GLU A 114 -7.00 2.69 17.10
C GLU A 114 -6.44 1.30 16.76
N SER A 115 -5.65 0.74 17.67
CA SER A 115 -5.08 -0.59 17.49
C SER A 115 -6.14 -1.67 17.69
N ALA A 116 -6.16 -2.67 16.81
CA ALA A 116 -7.00 -3.84 16.99
C ALA A 116 -6.70 -4.56 18.32
N MET A 117 -5.43 -4.59 18.76
CA MET A 117 -5.05 -5.27 20.00
C MET A 117 -5.71 -4.64 21.24
N ASP A 118 -5.79 -3.31 21.30
CA ASP A 118 -6.35 -2.58 22.45
C ASP A 118 -7.85 -2.82 22.61
N HIS A 119 -8.52 -3.22 21.53
CA HIS A 119 -9.96 -3.50 21.47
C HIS A 119 -10.28 -5.00 21.46
N GLY A 120 -9.31 -5.87 21.76
CA GLY A 120 -9.51 -7.31 21.72
C GLY A 120 -9.87 -7.82 20.33
N GLY A 121 -9.26 -7.22 19.31
CA GLY A 121 -9.53 -7.49 17.91
C GLY A 121 -9.28 -8.94 17.56
N VAL A 122 -10.26 -9.54 16.88
CA VAL A 122 -10.22 -10.90 16.36
C VAL A 122 -10.20 -10.87 14.84
N GLU A 123 -9.39 -11.75 14.26
CA GLU A 123 -9.40 -11.99 12.82
C GLU A 123 -10.67 -12.76 12.44
N THR A 124 -11.48 -12.16 11.58
CA THR A 124 -12.77 -12.72 11.15
C THR A 124 -12.67 -13.50 9.84
N ILE A 125 -11.57 -13.34 9.10
CA ILE A 125 -11.29 -14.10 7.89
C ILE A 125 -10.84 -15.53 8.25
N PRO A 126 -11.36 -16.58 7.58
CA PRO A 126 -10.88 -17.94 7.78
C PRO A 126 -9.37 -18.07 7.50
N LEU A 127 -8.64 -18.71 8.41
CA LEU A 127 -7.17 -18.82 8.39
C LEU A 127 -6.55 -19.29 7.07
N LYS A 128 -7.28 -20.07 6.27
CA LYS A 128 -6.80 -20.47 4.95
C LYS A 128 -6.58 -19.27 4.02
N TYR A 129 -7.29 -18.14 4.19
CA TYR A 129 -7.12 -16.96 3.33
C TYR A 129 -6.18 -15.90 3.92
N THR A 130 -5.67 -16.08 5.15
CA THR A 130 -4.88 -15.06 5.87
C THR A 130 -3.37 -15.24 5.70
N SER A 131 -2.92 -16.22 4.91
CA SER A 131 -1.50 -16.49 4.67
C SER A 131 -1.22 -16.84 3.20
N PRO A 132 -0.09 -16.36 2.62
CA PRO A 132 0.30 -16.69 1.25
C PRO A 132 0.64 -18.16 1.03
N THR A 133 0.84 -18.94 2.10
CA THR A 133 1.16 -20.38 2.01
C THR A 133 -0.07 -21.27 2.11
N THR A 134 -1.21 -20.74 2.54
CA THR A 134 -2.46 -21.50 2.74
C THR A 134 -3.59 -21.05 1.83
N THR A 135 -3.50 -19.85 1.26
CA THR A 135 -4.56 -19.28 0.44
C THR A 135 -4.76 -20.02 -0.89
N PRO A 136 -5.99 -20.46 -1.20
CA PRO A 136 -6.32 -21.02 -2.50
C PRO A 136 -6.61 -19.94 -3.55
N LEU A 137 -6.63 -18.66 -3.17
CA LEU A 137 -6.97 -17.55 -4.05
C LEU A 137 -5.77 -17.18 -4.92
N GLN A 138 -5.72 -17.73 -6.13
CA GLN A 138 -4.57 -17.61 -7.03
C GLN A 138 -4.96 -17.06 -8.42
N PRO A 139 -5.44 -15.82 -8.52
CA PRO A 139 -5.82 -15.26 -9.81
C PRO A 139 -4.63 -15.03 -10.74
N ASN A 140 -4.93 -15.02 -12.04
CA ASN A 140 -4.07 -14.47 -13.05
C ASN A 140 -4.64 -13.12 -13.53
N CYS A 141 -3.90 -12.04 -13.29
CA CYS A 141 -4.30 -10.67 -13.61
C CYS A 141 -3.75 -10.27 -14.98
N THR A 142 -4.64 -9.79 -15.85
CA THR A 142 -4.37 -9.41 -17.24
C THR A 142 -5.15 -8.14 -17.58
N ASP A 143 -4.87 -7.54 -18.74
CA ASP A 143 -5.62 -6.39 -19.28
C ASP A 143 -7.11 -6.67 -19.49
N LYS A 144 -7.50 -7.95 -19.58
CA LYS A 144 -8.87 -8.43 -19.79
C LYS A 144 -9.48 -9.06 -18.55
N SER A 145 -8.90 -8.84 -17.38
CA SER A 145 -9.45 -9.38 -16.14
C SER A 145 -10.79 -8.73 -15.79
N GLU A 146 -11.83 -9.56 -15.70
CA GLU A 146 -13.14 -9.19 -15.17
C GLU A 146 -13.09 -9.03 -13.63
N PRO A 147 -14.01 -8.27 -13.03
CA PRO A 147 -14.11 -8.16 -11.58
C PRO A 147 -14.27 -9.54 -10.91
N MET A 148 -13.42 -9.83 -9.93
CA MET A 148 -13.38 -11.10 -9.24
C MET A 148 -14.50 -11.21 -8.19
N ILE A 149 -15.03 -12.42 -7.99
CA ILE A 149 -15.90 -12.72 -6.85
C ILE A 149 -15.12 -13.65 -5.90
N LEU A 150 -14.66 -13.10 -4.79
CA LEU A 150 -13.94 -13.84 -3.75
C LEU A 150 -14.95 -14.33 -2.70
N GLU A 151 -15.58 -15.48 -2.97
CA GLU A 151 -16.51 -16.13 -2.04
C GLU A 151 -15.75 -16.98 -1.01
N LEU A 152 -15.64 -16.46 0.20
CA LEU A 152 -14.94 -17.10 1.29
C LEU A 152 -15.79 -18.20 1.88
N GLN A 153 -15.28 -19.42 1.76
CA GLN A 153 -15.81 -20.58 2.47
C GLN A 153 -15.51 -20.48 3.97
N GLY A 154 -16.51 -20.74 4.81
CA GLY A 154 -16.35 -20.85 6.26
C GLY A 154 -15.31 -21.90 6.68
N LYS A 155 -15.01 -21.92 7.98
CA LYS A 155 -14.25 -23.02 8.60
C LYS A 155 -15.03 -24.32 8.52
#